data_AF-A0A410USB2-F1
#
_entry.id   AF-A0A410USB2-F1
#
_cell.length_a   1.000
_cell.length_b   1.000
_cell.length_c   1.000
_cell.angle_alpha   90.00
_cell.angle_beta   90.00
_cell.angle_gamma   90.00
#
_symmetry.space_group_name_H-M   'P 1'
#
loop_
_entity.id
_entity.type
_entity.pdbx_description
1 polymer ?
#
loop_
_entity_poly.entity_id
_entity_poly.type
_entity_poly.pdbx_seq_one_letter_code
_entity_poly.pdbx_strand_id
1 'polypeptide(L)'
;MMKVQQAGDQRGFSRLELMVVVLVFGILAAVLLERLRFYQEMAEKARMEYTVSRIKSGLRLRMAGLLVAGRAQEYSTLAKQNPIEWLDDKQENYAGEFASEKGQHALPGTWNFDRTDRMLVYSVQHGAHFQPDSTGRKQVRLKVITIRNTDGGVPNVVANEPSDSVAVEFVEAYRWFSQD
;
A
#
# COMPACT_ATOMS: atom_id res chain seq x y z
N MET A 1 58.00 -38.48 39.20
CA MET A 1 56.69 -37.80 39.11
C MET A 1 56.57 -37.16 37.74
N MET A 2 55.56 -37.57 36.98
CA MET A 2 55.40 -37.33 35.54
C MET A 2 54.77 -35.95 35.29
N LYS A 3 55.49 -35.04 34.61
CA LYS A 3 54.88 -33.81 34.09
C LYS A 3 54.09 -34.19 32.83
N VAL A 4 52.77 -34.23 32.96
CA VAL A 4 51.86 -34.25 31.81
C VAL A 4 51.92 -32.86 31.19
N GLN A 5 52.67 -32.74 30.10
CA GLN A 5 52.74 -31.53 29.31
C GLN A 5 51.56 -31.55 28.34
N GLN A 6 50.48 -30.87 28.72
CA GLN A 6 49.35 -30.57 27.84
C GLN A 6 49.83 -29.59 26.75
N ALA A 7 50.14 -30.12 25.57
CA ALA A 7 50.37 -29.32 24.38
C ALA A 7 48.99 -28.94 23.81
N GLY A 8 48.50 -27.75 24.16
CA GLY A 8 47.39 -27.13 23.45
C GLY A 8 47.84 -26.76 22.05
N ASP A 9 47.43 -27.55 21.05
CA ASP A 9 47.67 -27.27 19.64
C ASP A 9 46.75 -26.10 19.22
N GLN A 10 47.26 -24.86 19.32
CA GLN A 10 46.62 -23.70 18.73
C GLN A 10 46.81 -23.76 17.22
N ARG A 11 45.98 -24.57 16.54
CA ARG A 11 45.89 -24.59 15.09
C ARG A 11 45.26 -23.28 14.63
N GLY A 12 46.10 -22.36 14.15
CA GLY A 12 45.63 -21.18 13.43
C GLY A 12 44.73 -21.59 12.26
N PHE A 13 43.65 -20.85 12.07
CA PHE A 13 42.61 -21.08 11.06
C PHE A 13 43.22 -21.46 9.71
N SER A 14 42.89 -22.64 9.18
CA SER A 14 43.39 -23.05 7.86
C SER A 14 42.77 -22.17 6.77
N ARG A 15 43.55 -21.74 5.77
CA ARG A 15 43.03 -20.93 4.64
C ARG A 15 41.84 -21.60 3.94
N LEU A 16 41.81 -22.95 3.93
CA LEU A 16 40.71 -23.73 3.39
C LEU A 16 39.45 -23.65 4.27
N GLU A 17 39.61 -23.65 5.59
CA GLU A 17 38.49 -23.51 6.53
C GLU A 17 37.81 -22.14 6.37
N LEU A 18 38.60 -21.07 6.26
CA LEU A 18 38.08 -19.73 5.98
C LEU A 18 37.33 -19.70 4.64
N MET A 19 37.86 -20.33 3.59
CA MET A 19 37.21 -20.40 2.28
C MET A 19 35.86 -21.13 2.36
N VAL A 20 35.78 -22.25 3.08
CA VAL A 20 34.53 -22.98 3.27
C VAL A 20 33.52 -22.14 4.06
N VAL A 21 33.94 -21.48 5.15
CA VAL A 21 33.07 -20.61 5.95
C VAL A 21 32.51 -19.47 5.11
N VAL A 22 33.35 -18.80 4.31
CA VAL A 22 32.91 -17.72 3.41
C VAL A 22 31.91 -18.23 2.37
N LEU A 23 32.12 -19.42 1.81
CA LEU A 23 31.23 -20.01 0.82
C LEU A 23 29.86 -20.36 1.43
N VAL A 24 29.85 -20.99 2.60
CA VAL A 24 28.61 -21.28 3.35
C VAL A 24 27.90 -19.98 3.72
N PHE A 25 28.62 -18.99 4.25
CA PHE A 25 28.04 -17.69 4.61
C PHE A 25 27.46 -16.97 3.39
N GLY A 26 28.12 -17.03 2.24
CA GLY A 26 27.62 -16.45 0.99
C GLY A 26 26.31 -17.08 0.53
N ILE A 27 26.18 -18.40 0.62
CA ILE A 27 24.93 -19.11 0.32
C ILE A 27 23.82 -18.69 1.28
N LEU A 28 24.09 -18.67 2.58
CA LEU A 28 23.11 -18.25 3.59
C LEU A 28 22.67 -16.79 3.39
N ALA A 29 23.61 -15.89 3.10
CA ALA A 29 23.33 -14.49 2.82
C ALA A 29 22.46 -14.32 1.56
N ALA A 30 22.74 -15.08 0.49
CA ALA A 30 21.94 -15.05 -0.73
C ALA A 30 20.49 -15.45 -0.47
N VAL A 31 20.26 -16.58 0.22
CA VAL A 31 18.92 -17.05 0.60
C VAL A 31 18.20 -16.05 1.51
N LEU A 32 18.91 -15.47 2.48
CA LEU A 32 18.34 -14.46 3.38
C LEU A 32 17.90 -13.21 2.63
N LEU A 33 18.70 -12.72 1.68
CA LEU A 33 18.39 -11.53 0.88
C LEU A 33 17.16 -11.75 -0.01
N GLU A 34 17.05 -12.91 -0.64
CA GLU A 34 15.87 -13.28 -1.42
C GLU A 34 14.61 -13.25 -0.56
N ARG A 35 14.67 -13.86 0.62
CA ARG A 35 13.55 -13.89 1.56
C ARG A 35 13.21 -12.50 2.11
N LEU A 36 14.21 -11.66 2.37
CA LEU A 36 14.00 -10.30 2.84
C LEU A 36 13.27 -9.44 1.80
N ARG A 37 13.63 -9.57 0.51
CA ARG A 37 12.93 -8.87 -0.59
C ARG A 37 11.46 -9.26 -0.67
N PHE A 38 11.15 -10.55 -0.54
CA PHE A 38 9.77 -11.02 -0.50
C PHE A 38 8.98 -10.42 0.68
N TYR A 39 9.58 -10.37 1.87
CA TYR A 39 8.95 -9.75 3.03
C TYR A 39 8.77 -8.23 2.88
N GLN A 40 9.71 -7.53 2.24
CA GLN A 40 9.56 -6.10 1.93
C GLN A 40 8.35 -5.85 1.02
N GLU A 41 8.15 -6.69 0.00
CA GLU A 41 6.99 -6.61 -0.89
C GLU A 41 5.67 -6.90 -0.15
N MET A 42 5.63 -7.90 0.73
CA MET A 42 4.45 -8.15 1.57
C MET A 42 4.16 -6.98 2.53
N ALA A 43 5.19 -6.41 3.14
CA ALA A 43 5.06 -5.28 4.04
C ALA A 43 4.55 -4.03 3.31
N GLU A 44 5.02 -3.80 2.08
CA GLU A 44 4.53 -2.71 1.25
C GLU A 44 3.05 -2.88 0.89
N LYS A 45 2.66 -4.08 0.45
CA LYS A 45 1.24 -4.40 0.19
C LYS A 45 0.39 -4.13 1.43
N ALA A 46 0.80 -4.64 2.60
CA ALA A 46 0.07 -4.46 3.84
C ALA A 46 -0.05 -2.98 4.23
N ARG A 47 1.02 -2.19 4.06
CA ARG A 47 0.98 -0.74 4.29
C ARG A 47 0.02 -0.03 3.35
N MET A 48 0.05 -0.37 2.06
CA MET A 48 -0.85 0.19 1.05
C MET A 48 -2.31 -0.13 1.38
N GLU A 49 -2.64 -1.41 1.62
CA GLU A 49 -4.00 -1.86 1.97
C GLU A 49 -4.50 -1.22 3.27
N TYR A 50 -3.61 -1.07 4.26
CA TYR A 50 -3.91 -0.36 5.51
C TYR A 50 -4.28 1.10 5.24
N THR A 51 -3.52 1.84 4.41
CA THR A 51 -3.87 3.21 4.02
C THR A 51 -5.21 3.26 3.30
N VAL A 52 -5.50 2.34 2.38
CA VAL A 52 -6.81 2.25 1.71
C VAL A 52 -7.95 2.04 2.71
N SER A 53 -7.76 1.16 3.70
CA SER A 53 -8.74 0.93 4.76
C SER A 53 -8.98 2.18 5.62
N ARG A 54 -7.91 2.92 5.96
CA ARG A 54 -8.00 4.21 6.65
C ARG A 54 -8.80 5.22 5.83
N ILE A 55 -8.53 5.34 4.53
CA ILE A 55 -9.25 6.24 3.63
C ILE A 55 -10.75 5.88 3.59
N LYS A 56 -11.10 4.61 3.43
CA LYS A 56 -12.50 4.15 3.45
C LYS A 56 -13.19 4.45 4.77
N SER A 57 -12.48 4.29 5.88
CA SER A 57 -13.00 4.57 7.22
C SER A 57 -13.18 6.08 7.45
N GLY A 58 -12.20 6.89 7.03
CA GLY A 58 -12.29 8.36 7.06
C GLY A 58 -13.46 8.88 6.24
N LEU A 59 -13.69 8.33 5.04
CA LEU A 59 -14.86 8.67 4.22
C LEU A 59 -16.18 8.38 4.96
N ARG A 60 -16.32 7.19 5.56
CA ARG A 60 -17.52 6.83 6.34
C ARG A 60 -17.75 7.77 7.51
N LEU A 61 -16.70 8.16 8.23
CA LEU A 61 -16.80 9.09 9.35
C LEU A 61 -17.23 10.50 8.88
N ARG A 62 -16.69 10.98 7.75
CA ARG A 62 -17.08 12.25 7.14
C ARG A 62 -18.55 12.23 6.69
N MET A 63 -18.99 11.15 6.05
CA MET A 63 -20.39 10.96 5.68
C MET A 63 -21.29 10.94 6.91
N ALA A 64 -20.95 10.19 7.96
CA ALA A 64 -21.71 10.18 9.21
C ALA A 64 -21.80 11.57 9.85
N GLY A 65 -20.70 12.34 9.85
CA GLY A 65 -20.71 13.72 10.34
C GLY A 65 -21.63 14.65 9.54
N LEU A 66 -21.62 14.53 8.20
CA LEU A 66 -22.54 15.27 7.33
C LEU A 66 -24.00 14.84 7.53
N LEU A 67 -24.27 13.54 7.76
CA LEU A 67 -25.60 13.03 8.03
C LEU A 67 -26.18 13.61 9.33
N VAL A 68 -25.39 13.56 10.41
CA VAL A 68 -25.77 14.11 11.72
C VAL A 68 -25.98 15.63 11.63
N ALA A 69 -25.22 16.32 10.78
CA ALA A 69 -25.39 17.75 10.52
C ALA A 69 -26.56 18.10 9.57
N GLY A 70 -27.31 17.11 9.06
CA GLY A 70 -28.39 17.35 8.08
C GLY A 70 -27.89 17.87 6.73
N ARG A 71 -26.62 17.59 6.38
CA ARG A 71 -25.91 18.07 5.19
C ARG A 71 -25.59 16.94 4.21
N ALA A 72 -26.44 15.91 4.16
CA ALA A 72 -26.25 14.75 3.31
C ALA A 72 -26.16 15.08 1.80
N GLN A 73 -26.80 16.17 1.36
CA GLN A 73 -26.68 16.72 0.00
C GLN A 73 -25.23 17.05 -0.41
N GLU A 74 -24.33 17.22 0.56
CA GLU A 74 -22.92 17.54 0.31
C GLU A 74 -22.04 16.30 0.10
N TYR A 75 -22.59 15.09 0.15
CA TYR A 75 -21.82 13.87 -0.10
C TYR A 75 -21.12 13.94 -1.47
N SER A 76 -21.79 14.46 -2.50
CA SER A 76 -21.22 14.65 -3.84
C SER A 76 -19.97 15.55 -3.87
N THR A 77 -19.78 16.41 -2.87
CA THR A 77 -18.57 17.25 -2.74
C THR A 77 -17.36 16.43 -2.27
N LEU A 78 -17.58 15.34 -1.51
CA LEU A 78 -16.52 14.42 -1.08
C LEU A 78 -15.86 13.75 -2.29
N ALA A 79 -16.61 13.46 -3.35
CA ALA A 79 -16.05 12.91 -4.60
C ALA A 79 -15.08 13.85 -5.34
N LYS A 80 -15.05 15.14 -4.96
CA LYS A 80 -14.13 16.15 -5.53
C LYS A 80 -12.90 16.40 -4.66
N GLN A 81 -12.91 15.92 -3.41
CA GLN A 81 -11.85 16.15 -2.45
C GLN A 81 -10.73 15.11 -2.60
N ASN A 82 -9.56 15.48 -2.09
CA ASN A 82 -8.44 14.56 -2.00
C ASN A 82 -8.66 13.59 -0.82
N PRO A 83 -8.71 12.27 -1.04
CA PRO A 83 -8.99 11.29 0.03
C PRO A 83 -8.00 11.32 1.21
N ILE A 84 -6.79 11.85 1.00
CA ILE A 84 -5.79 12.00 2.05
C ILE A 84 -6.20 13.05 3.09
N GLU A 85 -7.01 14.05 2.71
CA GLU A 85 -7.51 15.09 3.62
C GLU A 85 -8.53 14.57 4.65
N TRP A 86 -9.02 13.34 4.47
CA TRP A 86 -9.90 12.70 5.42
C TRP A 86 -9.16 11.98 6.54
N LEU A 87 -7.84 11.87 6.43
CA LEU A 87 -6.99 11.22 7.43
C LEU A 87 -6.52 12.26 8.44
N ASP A 88 -6.62 11.94 9.73
CA ASP A 88 -6.18 12.83 10.81
C ASP A 88 -4.65 13.06 10.79
N ASP A 89 -3.90 12.06 10.30
CA ASP A 89 -2.45 12.14 10.18
C ASP A 89 -2.01 12.33 8.72
N LYS A 90 -1.05 13.25 8.54
CA LYS A 90 -0.33 13.38 7.28
C LYS A 90 0.43 12.08 6.98
N GLN A 91 0.08 11.42 5.89
CA GLN A 91 0.80 10.22 5.45
C GLN A 91 2.23 10.59 5.07
N GLU A 92 3.23 10.00 5.73
CA GLU A 92 4.66 10.27 5.47
C GLU A 92 5.05 10.01 4.02
N ASN A 93 4.42 9.02 3.38
CA ASN A 93 4.66 8.66 2.00
C ASN A 93 3.71 9.35 1.01
N TYR A 94 3.10 10.48 1.37
CA TYR A 94 2.31 11.30 0.46
C TYR A 94 3.18 12.37 -0.19
N ALA A 95 3.41 12.22 -1.51
CA ALA A 95 4.27 13.09 -2.30
C ALA A 95 3.55 14.32 -2.87
N GLY A 96 2.24 14.48 -2.60
CA GLY A 96 1.48 15.67 -2.94
C GLY A 96 0.53 15.51 -4.13
N GLU A 97 -0.03 16.65 -4.55
CA GLU A 97 -0.99 16.74 -5.65
C GLU A 97 -0.32 17.22 -6.94
N PHE A 98 -0.74 16.69 -8.07
CA PHE A 98 -0.29 17.14 -9.39
C PHE A 98 -1.47 17.23 -10.37
N ALA A 99 -1.36 18.10 -11.37
CA ALA A 99 -2.27 18.13 -12.51
C ALA A 99 -1.53 17.51 -13.71
N SER A 100 -1.98 16.36 -14.19
CA SER A 100 -1.27 15.64 -15.27
C SER A 100 -1.61 16.21 -16.65
N GLU A 101 -0.57 16.65 -17.37
CA GLU A 101 -0.37 16.37 -18.80
C GLU A 101 0.92 15.57 -19.06
N LYS A 102 1.88 15.56 -18.13
CA LYS A 102 3.19 14.91 -18.28
C LYS A 102 3.57 14.04 -17.07
N GLY A 103 2.58 13.31 -16.54
CA GLY A 103 2.70 12.30 -15.47
C GLY A 103 4.03 12.32 -14.75
N GLN A 104 4.09 13.08 -13.64
CA GLN A 104 5.32 13.22 -12.86
C GLN A 104 5.86 11.81 -12.54
N HIS A 105 7.18 11.62 -12.63
CA HIS A 105 7.81 10.37 -12.19
C HIS A 105 7.47 10.19 -10.71
N ALA A 106 6.42 9.41 -10.45
CA ALA A 106 5.96 9.16 -9.11
C ALA A 106 7.06 8.38 -8.40
N LEU A 107 7.46 8.87 -7.23
CA LEU A 107 8.49 8.22 -6.44
C LEU A 107 7.96 6.83 -6.05
N PRO A 108 8.76 5.76 -6.22
CA PRO A 108 8.31 4.45 -5.81
C PRO A 108 8.00 4.44 -4.30
N GLY A 109 6.90 3.81 -3.92
CA GLY A 109 6.43 3.69 -2.54
C GLY A 109 5.58 4.88 -2.05
N THR A 110 5.27 5.85 -2.92
CA THR A 110 4.51 7.05 -2.55
C THR A 110 3.09 7.09 -3.11
N TRP A 111 2.25 7.79 -2.37
CA TRP A 111 0.91 8.21 -2.76
C TRP A 111 0.96 9.60 -3.40
N ASN A 112 0.21 9.78 -4.48
CA ASN A 112 0.02 11.06 -5.13
C ASN A 112 -1.42 11.23 -5.58
N PHE A 113 -1.92 12.47 -5.58
CA PHE A 113 -3.27 12.76 -6.07
C PHE A 113 -3.22 13.46 -7.43
N ASP A 114 -3.83 12.82 -8.44
CA ASP A 114 -4.02 13.40 -9.76
C ASP A 114 -5.27 14.29 -9.74
N ARG A 115 -5.07 15.60 -9.87
CA ARG A 115 -6.13 16.62 -9.88
C ARG A 115 -6.91 16.66 -11.19
N THR A 116 -6.34 16.17 -12.29
CA THR A 116 -7.00 16.12 -13.61
C THR A 116 -8.08 15.04 -13.59
N ASP A 117 -7.71 13.82 -13.21
CA ASP A 117 -8.62 12.66 -13.22
C ASP A 117 -9.33 12.44 -11.87
N ARG A 118 -8.95 13.20 -10.83
CA ARG A 118 -9.41 13.07 -9.44
C ARG A 118 -9.25 11.65 -8.93
N MET A 119 -8.02 11.15 -9.00
CA MET A 119 -7.67 9.81 -8.55
C MET A 119 -6.44 9.84 -7.66
N LEU A 120 -6.46 9.02 -6.62
CA LEU A 120 -5.31 8.78 -5.77
C LEU A 120 -4.51 7.61 -6.37
N VAL A 121 -3.24 7.85 -6.65
CA VAL A 121 -2.34 6.88 -7.29
C VAL A 121 -1.25 6.49 -6.30
N TYR A 122 -1.10 5.19 -6.08
CA TYR A 122 0.04 4.61 -5.38
C TYR A 122 1.03 4.06 -6.38
N SER A 123 2.31 4.43 -6.26
CA SER A 123 3.39 3.83 -7.07
C SER A 123 4.11 2.76 -6.28
N VAL A 124 4.21 1.56 -6.83
CA VAL A 124 4.80 0.41 -6.14
C VAL A 124 6.33 0.47 -6.19
N GLN A 125 6.99 0.31 -5.04
CA GLN A 125 8.45 0.25 -4.87
C GLN A 125 9.00 -1.16 -5.04
N HIS A 126 8.48 -2.11 -4.27
CA HIS A 126 8.85 -3.52 -4.27
C HIS A 126 7.70 -4.28 -4.93
N GLY A 127 7.74 -4.35 -6.25
CA GLY A 127 6.70 -5.00 -7.04
C GLY A 127 7.27 -6.13 -7.88
N ALA A 128 8.15 -6.98 -7.33
CA ALA A 128 8.73 -8.08 -8.10
C ALA A 128 7.64 -9.04 -8.59
N HIS A 129 6.58 -9.22 -7.80
CA HIS A 129 5.42 -10.06 -8.11
C HIS A 129 4.21 -9.23 -8.59
N PHE A 130 4.23 -7.91 -8.40
CA PHE A 130 3.13 -7.02 -8.80
C PHE A 130 2.92 -6.99 -10.33
N GLN A 131 1.69 -7.26 -10.74
CA GLN A 131 1.26 -7.18 -12.14
C GLN A 131 1.02 -5.71 -12.54
N PRO A 132 1.70 -5.19 -13.58
CA PRO A 132 1.46 -3.85 -14.06
C PRO A 132 0.00 -3.64 -14.48
N ASP A 133 -0.47 -2.40 -14.38
CA ASP A 133 -1.79 -2.00 -14.85
C ASP A 133 -1.89 -2.02 -16.39
N SER A 134 -3.08 -1.72 -16.91
CA SER A 134 -3.35 -1.55 -18.34
C SER A 134 -2.42 -0.57 -19.08
N THR A 135 -1.72 0.32 -18.37
CA THR A 135 -0.74 1.26 -18.94
C THR A 135 0.72 0.78 -18.82
N GLY A 136 0.94 -0.43 -18.32
CA GLY A 136 2.27 -1.02 -18.11
C GLY A 136 2.99 -0.48 -16.87
N ARG A 137 2.28 0.24 -15.98
CA ARG A 137 2.88 0.83 -14.78
C ARG A 137 2.55 0.00 -13.54
N LYS A 138 3.50 -0.11 -12.61
CA LYS A 138 3.29 -0.75 -11.31
C LYS A 138 2.65 0.23 -10.34
N GLN A 139 1.36 0.43 -10.48
CA GLN A 139 0.61 1.41 -9.70
C GLN A 139 -0.79 0.90 -9.34
N VAL A 140 -1.31 1.39 -8.21
CA VAL A 140 -2.69 1.16 -7.78
C VAL A 140 -3.44 2.49 -7.82
N ARG A 141 -4.60 2.51 -8.47
CA ARG A 141 -5.38 3.74 -8.65
C ARG A 141 -6.71 3.62 -7.91
N LEU A 142 -7.00 4.60 -7.06
CA LEU A 142 -8.26 4.71 -6.33
C LEU A 142 -9.01 5.95 -6.78
N LYS A 143 -10.33 5.80 -6.92
CA LYS A 143 -11.22 6.89 -7.26
C LYS A 143 -12.40 6.90 -6.30
N VAL A 144 -12.82 8.12 -5.97
CA VAL A 144 -14.03 8.36 -5.20
C VAL A 144 -15.17 8.51 -6.18
N ILE A 145 -16.14 7.60 -6.12
CA ILE A 145 -17.30 7.58 -7.01
C ILE A 145 -18.57 7.94 -6.24
N THR A 146 -19.48 8.65 -6.90
CA THR A 146 -20.83 8.88 -6.37
C THR A 146 -21.75 7.77 -6.88
N ILE A 147 -22.39 7.08 -5.95
CA ILE A 147 -23.38 6.05 -6.22
C ILE A 147 -24.75 6.72 -6.03
N ARG A 148 -25.52 6.84 -7.12
CA ARG A 148 -26.92 7.26 -7.03
C ARG A 148 -27.77 6.03 -6.77
N ASN A 149 -28.54 6.05 -5.69
CA ASN A 149 -29.50 5.00 -5.41
C ASN A 149 -30.77 5.29 -6.21
N THR A 150 -30.88 4.73 -7.43
CA THR A 150 -32.03 4.94 -8.33
C THR A 150 -33.19 3.97 -8.09
N ASP A 151 -33.12 3.14 -7.04
CA ASP A 151 -34.14 2.13 -6.81
C ASP A 151 -35.36 2.73 -6.11
N GLY A 152 -36.43 2.93 -6.89
CA GLY A 152 -37.81 3.08 -6.40
C GLY A 152 -38.37 1.78 -5.80
N GLY A 153 -37.59 1.09 -4.96
CA GLY A 153 -37.95 -0.14 -4.29
C GLY A 153 -38.30 0.11 -2.83
N VAL A 154 -39.55 -0.20 -2.47
CA VAL A 154 -40.15 -0.33 -1.13
C VAL A 154 -39.53 0.51 -0.01
N PRO A 155 -40.25 1.48 0.61
CA PRO A 155 -39.72 2.28 1.70
C PRO A 155 -39.33 1.38 2.88
N ASN A 156 -38.04 1.09 3.00
CA ASN A 156 -37.52 0.43 4.18
C ASN A 156 -37.53 1.49 5.30
N VAL A 157 -38.18 1.17 6.41
CA VAL A 157 -38.48 2.08 7.54
C VAL A 157 -37.20 2.51 8.30
N VAL A 158 -36.01 2.14 7.82
CA VAL A 158 -34.74 2.75 8.21
C VAL A 158 -34.53 4.03 7.39
N ALA A 159 -35.42 5.01 7.63
CA ALA A 159 -35.40 6.31 6.98
C ALA A 159 -34.16 7.10 7.41
N ASN A 160 -33.12 7.11 6.58
CA ASN A 160 -32.13 8.19 6.37
C ASN A 160 -30.89 7.72 5.59
N GLU A 161 -31.00 6.76 4.67
CA GLU A 161 -29.93 6.57 3.69
C GLU A 161 -30.07 7.64 2.60
N PRO A 162 -29.09 8.55 2.43
CA PRO A 162 -29.18 9.59 1.42
C PRO A 162 -29.25 8.98 0.02
N SER A 163 -30.07 9.57 -0.85
CA SER A 163 -30.24 9.14 -2.25
C SER A 163 -28.92 9.13 -3.05
N ASP A 164 -27.95 9.94 -2.62
CA ASP A 164 -26.60 9.96 -3.13
C ASP A 164 -25.64 9.46 -2.06
N SER A 165 -24.94 8.35 -2.33
CA SER A 165 -23.86 7.84 -1.49
C SER A 165 -22.51 7.98 -2.19
N VAL A 166 -21.41 7.91 -1.45
CA VAL A 166 -20.05 8.01 -2.01
C VAL A 166 -19.20 6.84 -1.53
N ALA A 167 -18.46 6.24 -2.46
CA ALA A 167 -17.60 5.10 -2.19
C ALA A 167 -16.20 5.32 -2.76
N VAL A 168 -15.20 4.66 -2.16
CA VAL A 168 -13.84 4.58 -2.70
C VAL A 168 -13.68 3.22 -3.38
N GLU A 169 -13.40 3.25 -4.68
CA GLU A 169 -13.19 2.07 -5.49
C GLU A 169 -11.83 2.10 -6.18
N PHE A 170 -11.33 0.91 -6.51
CA PHE A 170 -10.16 0.78 -7.36
C PHE A 170 -10.58 1.03 -8.81
N VAL A 171 -9.86 1.89 -9.51
CA VAL A 171 -10.10 2.16 -10.94
C VAL A 171 -9.87 0.90 -11.78
N GLU A 172 -8.92 0.07 -11.35
CA GLU A 172 -8.58 -1.19 -11.97
C GLU A 172 -8.26 -2.21 -10.87
N ALA A 173 -8.71 -3.45 -11.02
CA ALA A 173 -8.34 -4.52 -10.10
C ALA A 173 -6.83 -4.78 -10.19
N TYR A 174 -6.12 -4.67 -9.09
CA TYR A 174 -4.68 -4.94 -9.05
C TYR A 174 -4.41 -6.37 -8.59
N ARG A 175 -3.28 -6.94 -9.01
CA ARG A 175 -2.79 -8.24 -8.54
C ARG A 175 -1.35 -8.10 -8.08
N TRP A 176 -1.14 -8.36 -6.78
CA TRP A 176 0.18 -8.22 -6.18
C TRP A 176 0.94 -9.55 -6.15
N PHE A 177 0.28 -10.61 -5.72
CA PHE A 177 0.83 -11.96 -5.74
C PHE A 177 -0.14 -12.81 -6.56
N SER A 178 0.36 -13.54 -7.55
CA SER A 178 -0.41 -14.63 -8.15
C SER A 178 -0.70 -15.63 -7.03
N GLN A 179 -1.97 -16.00 -6.84
CA GLN A 179 -2.26 -17.23 -6.12
C GLN A 179 -1.74 -18.37 -7.01
N ASP A 180 -0.74 -19.10 -6.51
CA ASP A 180 -0.36 -20.41 -7.03
C ASP A 180 -1.46 -21.45 -6.72
#